data_AF-A0A959RTU5-F1
#
_entry.id   AF-A0A959RTU5-F1
#
_cell.length_a   1.000
_cell.length_b   1.000
_cell.length_c   1.000
_cell.angle_alpha   90.00
_cell.angle_beta   90.00
_cell.angle_gamma   90.00
#
_symmetry.space_group_name_H-M   'P 1'
#
loop_
_entity.id
_entity.type
_entity.pdbx_description
1 polymer ?
#
loop_
_entity_poly.entity_id
_entity_poly.type
_entity_poly.pdbx_seq_one_letter_code
_entity_poly.pdbx_strand_id
1 'polypeptide(L)'
;MKIKERINVYICEYGCHNVTVDVDKGVTPFFINCMRTADENRPLDPTKSKDGVCIGLAKSCMYPKEIDDNLPYPTPKYEWYRPDLSQYVKLSDDEKDHVRNGGLLIRKRTDAKPLINGVDDWTWDDVKIPDYEAALRLERKSKSTFGKNYYKTNSRGNII
;
A
#
# COMPACT_ATOMS: atom_id res chain seq x y z
N MET A 1 -8.86 23.56 -15.70
CA MET A 1 -8.30 23.17 -14.39
C MET A 1 -7.40 21.97 -14.62
N LYS A 2 -6.10 22.06 -14.30
CA LYS A 2 -5.20 20.90 -14.43
C LYS A 2 -5.59 19.88 -13.36
N ILE A 3 -5.91 18.68 -13.81
CA ILE A 3 -6.13 17.47 -12.99
C ILE A 3 -4.79 17.18 -12.31
N LYS A 4 -4.74 17.21 -10.97
CA LYS A 4 -3.50 17.02 -10.21
C LYS A 4 -3.54 15.72 -9.45
N GLU A 5 -2.49 14.93 -9.64
CA GLU A 5 -2.29 13.68 -8.91
C GLU A 5 -2.22 13.94 -7.41
N ARG A 6 -2.70 12.98 -6.64
CA ARG A 6 -2.68 13.02 -5.18
C ARG A 6 -1.29 12.62 -4.66
N ILE A 7 -0.37 13.58 -4.73
CA ILE A 7 1.02 13.42 -4.29
C ILE A 7 1.18 13.88 -2.85
N ASN A 8 1.99 13.14 -2.09
CA ASN A 8 2.44 13.48 -0.75
C ASN A 8 3.97 13.46 -0.72
N VAL A 9 4.55 14.44 -0.04
CA VAL A 9 6.00 14.53 0.16
C VAL A 9 6.29 14.26 1.62
N TYR A 10 7.19 13.31 1.89
CA TYR A 10 7.68 13.04 3.23
C TYR A 10 9.12 13.51 3.37
N ILE A 11 9.38 14.34 4.37
CA ILE A 11 10.70 14.90 4.66
C ILE A 11 11.24 14.27 5.94
N CYS A 12 12.40 13.64 5.89
CA CYS A 12 13.07 13.13 7.10
C CYS A 12 13.94 14.18 7.78
N GLU A 13 14.38 13.88 9.00
CA GLU A 13 15.23 14.80 9.77
C GLU A 13 16.58 15.14 9.08
N TYR A 14 16.99 14.33 8.10
CA TYR A 14 18.21 14.55 7.31
C TYR A 14 17.96 15.21 5.94
N GLY A 15 16.75 15.74 5.71
CA GLY A 15 16.39 16.51 4.51
C GLY A 15 16.08 15.68 3.25
N CYS A 16 15.88 14.35 3.37
CA CYS A 16 15.46 13.55 2.22
C CYS A 16 14.01 13.82 1.84
N HIS A 17 13.74 13.97 0.55
CA HIS A 17 12.39 13.94 0.00
C HIS A 17 12.01 12.52 -0.43
N ASN A 18 10.94 11.99 0.16
CA ASN A 18 10.28 10.76 -0.28
C ASN A 18 8.94 11.15 -0.90
N VAL A 19 8.89 11.20 -2.22
CA VAL A 19 7.69 11.59 -2.96
C VAL A 19 6.88 10.35 -3.29
N THR A 20 5.63 10.35 -2.85
CA THR A 20 4.68 9.24 -3.02
C THR A 20 3.43 9.72 -3.74
N VAL A 21 2.75 8.82 -4.44
CA VAL A 21 1.44 9.09 -5.06
C VAL A 21 0.42 8.06 -4.62
N ASP A 22 -0.83 8.49 -4.42
CA ASP A 22 -1.91 7.58 -4.08
C ASP A 22 -2.49 6.99 -5.38
N VAL A 23 -2.56 5.66 -5.47
CA VAL A 23 -3.22 4.96 -6.59
C VAL A 23 -4.53 4.28 -6.18
N ASP A 24 -4.77 4.17 -4.88
CA ASP A 24 -5.98 3.59 -4.30
C ASP A 24 -6.55 4.45 -3.17
N LYS A 25 -7.81 4.20 -2.83
CA LYS A 25 -8.51 4.92 -1.77
C LYS A 25 -8.15 4.42 -0.37
N GLY A 26 -7.73 5.32 0.51
CA GLY A 26 -7.44 4.99 1.91
C GLY A 26 -6.58 6.00 2.66
N VAL A 27 -6.13 5.59 3.84
CA VAL A 27 -5.35 6.40 4.77
C VAL A 27 -3.87 6.06 4.62
N THR A 28 -3.04 7.10 4.47
CA THR A 28 -1.59 6.99 4.49
C THR A 28 -1.06 7.39 5.87
N PRO A 29 0.01 6.77 6.37
CA PRO A 29 0.58 7.08 7.68
C PRO A 29 1.20 8.48 7.68
N PHE A 30 1.16 9.15 8.84
CA PHE A 30 1.77 10.48 8.97
C PHE A 30 3.31 10.45 9.02
N PHE A 31 3.88 9.32 9.43
CA PHE A 31 5.32 9.07 9.46
C PHE A 31 5.65 7.78 8.72
N ILE A 32 6.78 7.77 8.00
CA ILE A 32 7.33 6.58 7.34
C ILE A 32 8.84 6.52 7.53
N ASN A 33 9.42 5.33 7.43
CA ASN A 33 10.87 5.24 7.29
C ASN A 33 11.31 5.88 5.98
N CYS A 34 12.41 6.63 6.00
CA CYS A 34 12.97 7.19 4.78
C CYS A 34 13.41 6.06 3.84
N MET A 35 13.07 6.18 2.56
CA MET A 35 13.35 5.17 1.54
C MET A 35 14.39 5.65 0.53
N ARG A 36 15.11 6.74 0.84
CA ARG A 36 16.18 7.27 -0.02
C ARG A 36 17.44 6.43 0.15
N THR A 37 17.91 5.87 -0.96
CA THR A 37 19.22 5.23 -1.07
C THR A 37 20.31 6.30 -1.17
N ALA A 38 21.53 5.95 -0.74
CA ALA A 38 22.69 6.79 -0.98
C ALA A 38 22.96 7.00 -2.48
N ASP A 39 23.45 8.18 -2.86
CA ASP A 39 23.86 8.51 -4.23
C ASP A 39 25.03 9.52 -4.21
N GLU A 40 25.58 9.85 -5.39
CA GLU A 40 26.74 10.74 -5.56
C GLU A 40 26.52 12.16 -5.02
N ASN A 41 25.28 12.65 -5.04
CA ASN A 41 24.91 13.99 -4.55
C ASN A 41 24.62 13.98 -3.03
N ARG A 42 24.61 12.80 -2.43
CA ARG A 42 24.52 12.59 -0.99
C ARG A 42 25.48 11.48 -0.58
N PRO A 43 26.80 11.76 -0.62
CA PRO A 43 27.84 10.79 -0.29
C PRO A 43 27.78 10.47 1.22
N LEU A 44 27.02 9.43 1.54
CA LEU A 44 27.24 8.51 2.66
C LEU A 44 27.88 9.09 3.98
N ASP A 45 27.15 9.78 4.89
CA ASP A 45 27.02 9.51 6.37
C ASP A 45 26.36 10.65 7.19
N PRO A 46 25.41 10.39 8.14
CA PRO A 46 25.71 9.71 9.43
C PRO A 46 24.74 8.59 9.91
N THR A 47 23.76 8.13 9.12
CA THR A 47 22.63 7.32 9.65
C THR A 47 22.15 6.22 8.70
N LYS A 48 23.01 5.23 8.40
CA LYS A 48 22.77 4.18 7.39
C LYS A 48 22.40 2.83 8.03
N SER A 49 21.41 2.17 7.42
CA SER A 49 21.30 0.71 7.50
C SER A 49 22.46 0.05 6.74
N LYS A 50 22.70 -1.24 6.96
CA LYS A 50 23.73 -2.02 6.23
C LYS A 50 23.54 -1.95 4.70
N ASP A 51 22.32 -1.67 4.24
CA ASP A 51 21.93 -1.69 2.83
C ASP A 51 22.01 -0.32 2.14
N GLY A 52 22.57 0.70 2.80
CA GLY A 52 22.75 2.03 2.22
C GLY A 52 21.46 2.85 2.10
N VAL A 53 20.40 2.46 2.84
CA VAL A 53 19.15 3.21 2.97
C VAL A 53 19.22 4.12 4.20
N CYS A 54 18.73 5.34 4.05
CA CYS A 54 18.58 6.33 5.12
C CYS A 54 17.68 5.81 6.25
N ILE A 55 18.15 5.79 7.50
CA ILE A 55 17.35 5.31 8.66
C ILE A 55 16.40 6.36 9.25
N GLY A 56 16.37 7.57 8.68
CA GLY A 56 15.58 8.67 9.25
C GLY A 56 14.08 8.45 9.17
N LEU A 57 13.35 9.07 10.09
CA LEU A 57 11.89 9.05 10.11
C LEU A 57 11.36 10.23 9.31
N ALA A 58 10.70 9.95 8.19
CA ALA A 58 10.13 10.96 7.33
C ALA A 58 8.71 11.32 7.78
N LYS A 59 8.44 12.62 7.93
CA LYS A 59 7.13 13.17 8.28
C LYS A 59 6.42 13.64 7.02
N SER A 60 5.13 13.36 6.91
CA SER A 60 4.29 13.86 5.83
C SER A 60 4.18 15.38 5.85
N CYS A 61 4.34 15.99 4.67
CA CYS A 61 4.02 17.40 4.41
C CYS A 61 2.54 17.59 4.02
N MET A 62 1.71 16.57 4.26
CA MET A 62 0.32 16.49 3.81
C MET A 62 0.18 16.52 2.28
N TYR A 63 -1.06 16.52 1.81
CA TYR A 63 -1.39 16.65 0.39
C TYR A 63 -1.57 18.14 0.07
N PRO A 64 -0.58 18.81 -0.55
CA PRO A 64 -0.77 20.17 -1.03
C PRO A 64 -1.98 20.22 -1.97
N LYS A 65 -2.98 21.04 -1.62
CA LYS A 65 -4.16 21.29 -2.49
C LYS A 65 -3.74 21.92 -3.82
N GLU A 66 -2.65 22.67 -3.79
CA GLU A 66 -2.04 23.32 -4.94
C GLU A 66 -0.61 22.81 -5.09
N ILE A 67 -0.42 21.77 -5.92
CA ILE A 67 0.92 21.41 -6.39
C ILE A 67 1.23 22.33 -7.56
N ASP A 68 2.03 23.37 -7.36
CA ASP A 68 2.57 24.11 -8.50
C ASP A 68 3.41 23.14 -9.36
N ASP A 69 3.25 23.18 -10.68
CA ASP A 69 4.11 22.41 -11.60
C ASP A 69 5.59 22.82 -11.44
N ASN A 70 5.84 23.98 -10.84
CA ASN A 70 7.15 24.47 -10.44
C ASN A 70 7.62 23.99 -9.06
N LEU A 71 6.84 23.17 -8.33
CA LEU A 71 7.35 22.61 -7.09
C LEU A 71 8.54 21.70 -7.41
N PRO A 72 9.71 21.93 -6.79
CA PRO A 72 10.97 21.28 -7.16
C PRO A 72 11.07 19.85 -6.62
N TYR A 73 9.96 19.11 -6.61
CA TYR A 73 9.93 17.74 -6.10
C TYR A 73 10.20 16.75 -7.24
N PRO A 74 11.04 15.74 -6.99
CA PRO A 74 11.27 14.68 -7.98
C PRO A 74 9.98 13.91 -8.25
N THR A 75 9.90 13.28 -9.43
CA THR A 75 8.81 12.36 -9.78
C THR A 75 8.60 11.31 -8.67
N PRO A 76 7.34 10.99 -8.30
CA PRO A 76 7.05 9.97 -7.29
C PRO A 76 7.71 8.63 -7.63
N LYS A 77 8.51 8.10 -6.70
CA LYS A 77 9.17 6.79 -6.85
C LYS A 77 8.43 5.65 -6.15
N TYR A 78 7.45 6.01 -5.32
CA TYR A 78 6.67 5.09 -4.52
C TYR A 78 5.18 5.43 -4.65
N GLU A 79 4.34 4.44 -4.42
CA GLU A 79 2.89 4.59 -4.45
C GLU A 79 2.22 3.94 -3.24
N TRP A 80 1.12 4.56 -2.82
CA TRP A 80 0.20 4.03 -1.82
C TRP A 80 -0.91 3.25 -2.50
N TYR A 81 -1.01 1.97 -2.17
CA TYR A 81 -1.94 1.03 -2.80
C TYR A 81 -2.69 0.22 -1.76
N ARG A 82 -3.84 -0.33 -2.17
CA ARG A 82 -4.60 -1.31 -1.40
C ARG A 82 -4.20 -2.71 -1.89
N PRO A 83 -3.80 -3.63 -1.00
CA PRO A 83 -3.44 -4.97 -1.42
C PRO A 83 -4.65 -5.72 -1.99
N ASP A 84 -4.45 -6.51 -3.03
CA ASP A 84 -5.46 -7.47 -3.46
C ASP A 84 -5.60 -8.62 -2.44
N LEU A 85 -6.60 -9.48 -2.60
CA LEU A 85 -6.84 -10.60 -1.66
C LEU A 85 -5.62 -11.52 -1.53
N SER A 86 -4.92 -11.79 -2.64
CA SER A 86 -3.77 -12.69 -2.67
C SER A 86 -2.54 -12.09 -1.98
N GLN A 87 -2.41 -10.77 -1.98
CA GLN A 87 -1.41 -10.01 -1.23
C GLN A 87 -1.81 -9.92 0.24
N TYR A 88 -3.07 -9.58 0.51
CA TYR A 88 -3.63 -9.41 1.86
C TYR A 88 -3.44 -10.67 2.73
N VAL A 89 -3.66 -11.87 2.19
CA VAL A 89 -3.49 -13.11 2.97
C VAL A 89 -2.06 -13.33 3.44
N LYS A 90 -1.07 -12.78 2.73
CA LYS A 90 0.36 -12.91 3.03
C LYS A 90 0.86 -11.87 4.04
N LEU A 91 0.06 -10.86 4.33
CA LEU A 91 0.41 -9.82 5.30
C LEU A 91 0.48 -10.38 6.72
N SER A 92 1.30 -9.74 7.55
CA SER A 92 1.28 -9.92 9.00
C SER A 92 -0.06 -9.48 9.60
N ASP A 93 -0.36 -9.91 10.82
CA ASP A 93 -1.63 -9.56 11.47
C ASP A 93 -1.76 -8.05 11.73
N ASP A 94 -0.65 -7.38 12.04
CA ASP A 94 -0.59 -5.92 12.22
C ASP A 94 -0.86 -5.18 10.90
N GLU A 95 -0.26 -5.62 9.80
CA GLU A 95 -0.53 -5.06 8.47
C GLU A 95 -1.97 -5.30 8.02
N LYS A 96 -2.53 -6.48 8.32
CA LYS A 96 -3.95 -6.77 8.06
C LYS A 96 -4.86 -5.86 8.87
N ASP A 97 -4.52 -5.58 10.14
CA ASP A 97 -5.29 -4.65 10.97
C ASP A 97 -5.22 -3.21 10.45
N HIS A 98 -4.03 -2.75 10.07
CA HIS A 98 -3.83 -1.45 9.42
C HIS A 98 -4.68 -1.33 8.16
N VAL A 99 -4.60 -2.32 7.26
CA VAL A 99 -5.40 -2.34 6.02
C VAL A 99 -6.89 -2.36 6.36
N ARG A 100 -7.34 -3.19 7.31
CA ARG A 100 -8.75 -3.29 7.78
C ARG A 100 -9.33 -1.96 8.26
N ASN A 101 -8.51 -1.11 8.84
CA ASN A 101 -8.90 0.23 9.28
C ASN A 101 -8.78 1.29 8.17
N GLY A 102 -8.70 0.87 6.90
CA GLY A 102 -8.63 1.74 5.74
C GLY A 102 -7.21 2.17 5.36
N GLY A 103 -6.19 1.60 6.00
CA GLY A 103 -4.78 1.89 5.74
C GLY A 103 -4.32 1.41 4.36
N LEU A 104 -3.47 2.20 3.72
CA LEU A 104 -2.77 1.82 2.49
C LEU A 104 -1.37 1.29 2.80
N LEU A 105 -0.88 0.42 1.93
CA LEU A 105 0.50 -0.06 1.94
C LEU A 105 1.34 0.73 0.93
N ILE A 106 2.66 0.75 1.11
CA ILE A 106 3.59 1.43 0.21
C ILE A 106 4.39 0.43 -0.62
N ARG A 107 4.61 0.73 -1.90
CA ARG A 107 5.51 -0.02 -2.78
C ARG A 107 6.23 0.90 -3.76
N LYS A 108 7.24 0.38 -4.47
CA LYS A 108 7.85 1.09 -5.60
C LYS A 108 6.79 1.35 -6.68
N ARG A 109 6.89 2.52 -7.32
CA ARG A 109 5.95 2.97 -8.35
C ARG A 109 5.82 1.92 -9.49
N THR A 110 4.59 1.64 -9.90
CA THR A 110 4.26 0.84 -11.08
C THR A 110 3.60 1.74 -12.15
N ASP A 111 2.96 1.13 -13.14
CA ASP A 111 2.11 1.77 -14.15
C ASP A 111 0.66 2.06 -13.66
N ALA A 112 0.37 1.83 -12.37
CA ALA A 112 -0.95 2.07 -11.80
C ALA A 112 -1.34 3.56 -11.92
N LYS A 113 -2.58 3.81 -12.34
CA LYS A 113 -3.10 5.17 -12.54
C LYS A 113 -3.21 5.90 -11.18
N PRO A 114 -2.62 7.10 -11.04
CA PRO A 114 -2.81 7.95 -9.87
C PRO A 114 -4.26 8.37 -9.67
N LEU A 115 -4.60 8.56 -8.40
CA LEU A 115 -5.79 9.31 -8.02
C LEU A 115 -5.57 10.81 -8.14
N ILE A 116 -6.66 11.53 -8.36
CA ILE A 116 -6.69 12.94 -8.68
C ILE A 116 -7.40 13.71 -7.57
N ASN A 117 -6.72 14.75 -7.05
CA ASN A 117 -7.28 15.65 -6.06
C ASN A 117 -8.56 16.36 -6.56
N GLY A 118 -9.63 16.32 -5.78
CA GLY A 118 -10.91 16.98 -6.09
C GLY A 118 -11.75 16.29 -7.17
N VAL A 119 -11.29 15.17 -7.73
CA VAL A 119 -12.07 14.32 -8.63
C VAL A 119 -12.39 13.00 -7.95
N ASP A 120 -11.41 12.42 -7.26
CA ASP A 120 -11.56 11.18 -6.49
C ASP A 120 -11.91 11.46 -5.02
N ASP A 121 -12.64 12.56 -4.76
CA ASP A 121 -13.18 12.85 -3.43
C ASP A 121 -14.01 11.67 -2.96
N TRP A 122 -13.64 11.15 -1.80
CA TRP A 122 -14.19 9.92 -1.28
C TRP A 122 -14.82 10.15 0.08
N THR A 123 -15.76 9.29 0.40
CA THR A 123 -16.37 9.21 1.71
C THR A 123 -15.68 8.12 2.52
N TRP A 124 -15.89 8.10 3.83
CA TRP A 124 -15.43 6.99 4.67
C TRP A 124 -16.03 5.64 4.24
N ASP A 125 -17.17 5.64 3.56
CA ASP A 125 -17.78 4.42 3.04
C ASP A 125 -17.06 3.86 1.80
N ASP A 126 -16.38 4.70 1.01
CA ASP A 126 -15.48 4.25 -0.07
C ASP A 126 -14.18 3.63 0.48
N VAL A 127 -13.77 4.06 1.68
CA VAL A 127 -12.57 3.55 2.35
C VAL A 127 -12.86 2.22 3.03
N LYS A 128 -14.09 1.99 3.51
CA LYS A 128 -14.52 0.70 4.05
C LYS A 128 -14.33 -0.39 3.00
N ILE A 129 -13.69 -1.46 3.44
CA ILE A 129 -13.15 -2.49 2.58
C ILE A 129 -14.27 -3.48 2.25
N PRO A 130 -14.27 -4.08 1.04
CA PRO A 130 -14.91 -5.38 0.85
C PRO A 130 -14.47 -6.31 1.98
N ASP A 131 -15.41 -6.96 2.68
CA ASP A 131 -15.09 -7.81 3.82
C ASP A 131 -14.13 -8.95 3.37
N TYR A 132 -12.81 -8.72 3.47
CA TYR A 132 -11.78 -9.69 3.12
C TYR A 132 -11.99 -10.96 3.94
N GLU A 133 -12.53 -10.86 5.15
CA GLU A 133 -12.90 -12.01 5.97
C GLU A 133 -14.13 -12.74 5.43
N ALA A 134 -15.13 -12.05 4.88
CA ALA A 134 -16.19 -12.72 4.12
C ALA A 134 -15.64 -13.41 2.87
N ALA A 135 -14.75 -12.76 2.11
CA ALA A 135 -14.11 -13.36 0.95
C ALA A 135 -13.29 -14.61 1.35
N LEU A 136 -12.51 -14.53 2.43
CA LEU A 136 -11.73 -15.66 2.96
C LEU A 136 -12.61 -16.77 3.54
N ARG A 137 -13.71 -16.43 4.21
CA ARG A 137 -14.70 -17.41 4.68
C ARG A 137 -15.36 -18.14 3.52
N LEU A 138 -15.68 -17.43 2.43
CA LEU A 138 -16.23 -18.03 1.21
C LEU A 138 -15.21 -18.94 0.53
N GLU A 139 -13.94 -18.54 0.43
CA GLU A 139 -12.87 -19.40 -0.09
C GLU A 139 -12.62 -20.65 0.77
N ARG A 140 -12.62 -20.52 2.10
CA ARG A 140 -12.45 -21.67 3.01
C ARG A 140 -13.64 -22.64 2.89
N LYS A 141 -14.86 -22.11 2.80
CA LYS A 141 -16.06 -22.93 2.58
C LYS A 141 -15.97 -23.65 1.24
N SER A 142 -15.64 -22.99 0.13
CA SER A 142 -15.56 -23.62 -1.19
C SER A 142 -14.52 -24.74 -1.25
N LYS A 143 -13.34 -24.53 -0.66
CA LYS A 143 -12.29 -25.57 -0.55
C LYS A 143 -12.71 -26.75 0.34
N SER A 144 -13.44 -26.48 1.44
CA SER A 144 -13.96 -27.54 2.32
C SER A 144 -15.04 -28.41 1.66
N THR A 145 -15.82 -27.83 0.74
CA THR A 145 -16.86 -28.55 -0.01
C THR A 145 -16.26 -29.36 -1.16
N PHE A 146 -15.17 -28.88 -1.77
CA PHE A 146 -14.48 -29.58 -2.87
C PHE A 146 -13.71 -30.83 -2.39
N GLY A 147 -13.22 -30.83 -1.15
CA GLY A 147 -12.52 -31.98 -0.56
C GLY A 147 -13.42 -33.12 -0.05
N LYS A 148 -14.75 -32.97 -0.06
CA LYS A 148 -15.69 -33.97 0.53
C LYS A 148 -16.38 -34.90 -0.47
N ASN A 149 -16.19 -34.73 -1.78
CA ASN A 149 -16.95 -35.49 -2.80
C ASN A 149 -16.13 -36.40 -3.73
N TYR A 150 -14.87 -36.70 -3.42
CA TYR A 150 -14.00 -37.50 -4.31
C TYR A 150 -13.83 -38.98 -3.94
N TYR A 151 -14.59 -39.50 -2.97
CA TYR A 151 -14.66 -40.93 -2.72
C TYR A 151 -16.11 -41.36 -2.74
N LYS A 152 -16.58 -41.84 -3.90
CA LYS A 152 -17.79 -42.67 -3.90
C LYS A 152 -17.37 -44.00 -3.29
N THR A 153 -17.91 -44.35 -2.14
CA THR A 153 -17.73 -45.70 -1.60
C THR A 153 -18.81 -46.62 -2.19
N ASN A 154 -18.44 -47.85 -2.56
CA ASN A 154 -19.44 -48.85 -2.93
C ASN A 154 -20.27 -49.29 -1.69
N SER A 155 -21.30 -50.11 -1.89
CA SER A 155 -22.16 -50.63 -0.81
C SER A 155 -21.44 -51.48 0.25
N ARG A 156 -20.13 -51.72 0.09
CA ARG A 156 -19.25 -52.43 1.03
C ARG A 156 -18.23 -51.50 1.71
N GLY A 157 -18.30 -50.18 1.50
CA GLY A 157 -17.43 -49.21 2.15
C GLY A 157 -16.06 -49.02 1.51
N ASN A 158 -15.80 -49.61 0.34
CA ASN A 158 -14.52 -49.42 -0.36
C ASN A 158 -14.56 -48.15 -1.20
N ILE A 159 -13.51 -47.34 -1.09
CA ILE A 159 -13.26 -46.16 -1.93
C ILE A 159 -13.09 -46.61 -3.39
N ILE A 160 -13.85 -46.02 -4.32
CA ILE A 160 -13.75 -46.24 -5.78
C ILE A 160 -13.05 -45.03 -6.43
#